data_AF-A0A1G0KTZ6-F1
#
_entry.id   AF-A0A1G0KTZ6-F1
#
_cell.length_a   1.000
_cell.length_b   1.000
_cell.length_c   1.000
_cell.angle_alpha   90.00
_cell.angle_beta   90.00
_cell.angle_gamma   90.00
#
_symmetry.space_group_name_H-M   'P 1'
#
loop_
_entity.id
_entity.type
_entity.pdbx_description
1 polymer ?
#
loop_
_entity_poly.entity_id
_entity_poly.type
_entity_poly.pdbx_seq_one_letter_code
_entity_poly.pdbx_strand_id
1 'polypeptide(L)'
;MITIWVARDVTSFCTVTVPSDTDLSDEALVELALDADNQEEFDGRLMGSSESKELCVLAVRDEQGRDLREEELAVSPSFVKGGHAARDFLRGRQSLADMVNSAADAKLIDQPAWIARKGYLETPDGETIEVPISVRRGATQAELELALIQALAQKCTIGFSGEEAVHG
;
A
#
# COMPACT_ATOMS: atom_id res chain seq x y z
N MET A 1 -0.65 -34.61 3.86
CA MET A 1 -0.75 -33.67 2.72
C MET A 1 -1.32 -32.35 3.21
N ILE A 2 -1.00 -31.23 2.54
CA ILE A 2 -1.55 -29.90 2.82
C ILE A 2 -2.28 -29.40 1.57
N THR A 3 -3.44 -28.79 1.75
CA THR A 3 -4.24 -28.16 0.69
C THR A 3 -4.22 -26.65 0.86
N ILE A 4 -3.80 -25.94 -0.18
CA ILE A 4 -3.72 -24.48 -0.24
C ILE A 4 -4.82 -24.00 -1.19
N TRP A 5 -5.68 -23.12 -0.70
CA TRP A 5 -6.75 -22.49 -1.49
C TRP A 5 -6.25 -21.17 -2.04
N VAL A 6 -6.17 -21.05 -3.35
CA VAL A 6 -5.67 -19.87 -4.05
C VAL A 6 -6.82 -19.26 -4.82
N ALA A 7 -7.03 -17.95 -4.71
CA ALA A 7 -8.10 -17.23 -5.41
C ALA A 7 -7.56 -16.02 -6.17
N ARG A 8 -8.15 -15.75 -7.33
CA ARG A 8 -7.94 -14.52 -8.12
C ARG A 8 -9.00 -13.45 -7.86
N ASP A 9 -10.17 -13.89 -7.41
CA ASP A 9 -11.31 -13.09 -6.95
C ASP A 9 -12.31 -14.00 -6.21
N VAL A 10 -13.43 -13.43 -5.76
CA VAL A 10 -14.51 -14.17 -5.04
C VAL A 10 -15.22 -15.24 -5.89
N THR A 11 -14.93 -15.32 -7.19
CA THR A 11 -15.58 -16.21 -8.17
C THR A 11 -14.62 -17.18 -8.87
N SER A 12 -13.31 -17.07 -8.63
CA SER A 12 -12.27 -17.85 -9.29
C SER A 12 -11.23 -18.31 -8.28
N PHE A 13 -11.19 -19.62 -8.03
CA PHE A 13 -10.22 -20.24 -7.13
C PHE A 13 -9.70 -21.57 -7.69
N CYS A 14 -8.56 -22.01 -7.18
CA CYS A 14 -8.03 -23.34 -7.36
C CYS A 14 -7.49 -23.89 -6.04
N THR A 15 -7.11 -25.17 -6.04
CA THR A 15 -6.54 -25.82 -4.86
C THR A 15 -5.24 -26.51 -5.22
N VAL A 16 -4.16 -26.09 -4.58
CA VAL A 16 -2.84 -26.71 -4.72
C VAL A 16 -2.66 -27.72 -3.60
N THR A 17 -2.21 -28.93 -3.92
CA THR A 17 -1.88 -29.93 -2.89
C THR A 17 -0.38 -30.12 -2.82
N VAL A 18 0.19 -29.94 -1.63
CA VAL A 18 1.64 -30.05 -1.36
C VAL A 18 1.94 -31.06 -0.25
N PRO A 19 3.17 -31.61 -0.20
CA PRO A 19 3.62 -32.45 0.91
C PRO A 19 3.48 -31.77 2.28
N SER A 20 3.25 -32.55 3.35
CA SER A 20 3.05 -32.00 4.71
C SER A 20 4.29 -31.29 5.30
N ASP A 21 5.46 -31.54 4.75
CA ASP A 21 6.75 -30.95 5.13
C ASP A 21 7.12 -29.72 4.28
N THR A 22 6.19 -29.24 3.45
CA THR A 22 6.37 -28.04 2.62
C THR A 22 6.52 -26.80 3.50
N ASP A 23 7.42 -25.90 3.12
CA ASP A 23 7.55 -24.61 3.79
C ASP A 23 6.27 -23.78 3.63
N LEU A 24 5.73 -23.29 4.74
CA LEU A 24 4.50 -22.49 4.80
C LEU A 24 4.79 -21.02 5.12
N SER A 25 6.04 -20.57 4.97
CA SER A 25 6.41 -19.16 5.00
C SER A 25 5.60 -18.36 3.97
N ASP A 26 5.44 -17.05 4.22
CA ASP A 26 4.71 -16.15 3.31
C ASP A 26 5.35 -16.16 1.93
N GLU A 27 6.68 -16.16 1.85
CA GLU A 27 7.44 -16.23 0.60
C GLU A 27 7.14 -17.52 -0.17
N ALA A 28 7.20 -18.68 0.50
CA ALA A 28 6.95 -19.97 -0.16
C ALA A 28 5.49 -20.11 -0.63
N LEU A 29 4.52 -19.63 0.17
CA LEU A 29 3.11 -19.63 -0.19
C LEU A 29 2.81 -18.69 -1.37
N VAL A 30 3.49 -17.55 -1.44
CA VAL A 30 3.41 -16.63 -2.58
C VAL A 30 3.93 -17.30 -3.85
N GLU A 31 5.09 -17.97 -3.79
CA GLU A 31 5.63 -18.71 -4.94
C GLU A 31 4.69 -19.83 -5.41
N LEU A 32 4.16 -20.63 -4.48
CA LEU A 32 3.20 -21.69 -4.79
C LEU A 32 1.92 -21.16 -5.44
N ALA A 33 1.40 -20.04 -4.94
CA ALA A 33 0.21 -19.42 -5.51
C ALA A 33 0.49 -18.84 -6.91
N LEU A 34 1.65 -18.23 -7.14
CA LEU A 34 2.07 -17.75 -8.47
C LEU A 34 2.29 -18.90 -9.45
N ASP A 35 2.85 -20.02 -9.01
CA ASP A 35 3.01 -21.21 -9.84
C ASP A 35 1.65 -21.81 -10.21
N ALA A 36 0.71 -21.88 -9.26
CA ALA A 36 -0.66 -22.31 -9.53
C ALA A 36 -1.38 -21.39 -10.52
N ASP A 37 -1.15 -20.07 -10.40
CA ASP A 37 -1.66 -19.06 -11.34
C ASP A 37 -1.22 -19.31 -12.80
N ASN A 38 -0.02 -19.84 -12.96
CA ASN A 38 0.62 -20.12 -14.26
C ASN A 38 0.37 -21.54 -14.78
N GLN A 39 0.05 -22.50 -13.92
CA GLN A 39 -0.05 -23.92 -14.27
C GLN A 39 -1.48 -24.49 -14.24
N GLU A 40 -2.39 -23.93 -13.44
CA GLU A 40 -3.75 -24.46 -13.26
C GLU A 40 -4.82 -23.64 -13.99
N GLU A 41 -5.82 -24.33 -14.57
CA GLU A 41 -7.08 -23.71 -14.97
C GLU A 41 -7.92 -23.45 -13.71
N PHE A 42 -7.92 -22.21 -13.23
CA PHE A 42 -8.83 -21.78 -12.15
C PHE A 42 -10.28 -22.06 -12.56
N ASP A 43 -11.03 -22.78 -11.73
CA ASP A 43 -12.41 -23.14 -12.03
C ASP A 43 -13.32 -21.94 -11.72
N GLY A 44 -13.89 -21.33 -12.76
CA GLY A 44 -14.67 -20.09 -12.65
C GLY A 44 -15.51 -19.78 -13.88
N ARG A 45 -16.82 -19.58 -13.70
CA ARG A 45 -17.73 -19.09 -14.74
C ARG A 45 -17.48 -17.60 -15.00
N LEU A 46 -16.90 -17.28 -16.16
CA LEU A 46 -16.76 -15.93 -16.69
C LEU A 46 -18.08 -15.12 -16.56
N MET A 47 -18.08 -14.15 -15.64
CA MET A 47 -18.98 -13.01 -15.67
C MET A 47 -18.14 -11.74 -15.48
N GLY A 48 -17.75 -11.15 -16.61
CA GLY A 48 -17.21 -9.80 -16.65
C GLY A 48 -15.71 -9.72 -16.37
N SER A 49 -14.97 -9.24 -17.36
CA SER A 49 -13.60 -8.77 -17.21
C SER A 49 -13.54 -7.63 -16.18
N SER A 50 -13.28 -7.97 -14.92
CA SER A 50 -12.67 -7.04 -13.98
C SER A 50 -11.17 -7.12 -14.21
N GLU A 51 -10.56 -6.03 -14.67
CA GLU A 51 -9.11 -5.92 -14.91
C GLU A 51 -8.26 -5.96 -13.62
N SER A 52 -8.90 -6.19 -12.46
CA SER A 52 -8.25 -6.38 -11.16
C SER A 52 -8.33 -7.86 -10.77
N LYS A 53 -7.31 -8.63 -11.15
CA LYS A 53 -7.10 -10.01 -10.68
C LYS A 53 -6.16 -9.96 -9.48
N GLU A 54 -6.70 -9.89 -8.27
CA GLU A 54 -5.88 -9.92 -7.07
C GLU A 54 -5.72 -11.38 -6.63
N LEU A 55 -4.50 -11.91 -6.80
CA LEU A 55 -4.18 -13.25 -6.36
C LEU A 55 -3.97 -13.26 -4.85
N CYS A 56 -4.63 -14.17 -4.14
CA CYS A 56 -4.46 -14.38 -2.70
C CYS A 56 -4.50 -15.87 -2.33
N VAL A 57 -3.87 -16.22 -1.21
CA VAL A 57 -4.08 -17.49 -0.51
C VAL A 57 -5.17 -17.28 0.53
N LEU A 58 -6.29 -17.97 0.36
CA LEU A 58 -7.47 -17.84 1.23
C LEU A 58 -7.37 -18.71 2.48
N ALA A 59 -6.79 -19.90 2.34
CA ALA A 59 -6.68 -20.87 3.42
C ALA A 59 -5.56 -21.86 3.15
N VAL A 60 -4.92 -22.31 4.22
CA VAL A 60 -3.98 -23.44 4.21
C VAL A 60 -4.50 -24.47 5.19
N ARG A 61 -4.78 -25.69 4.72
CA ARG A 61 -5.40 -26.75 5.51
C ARG A 61 -4.58 -28.03 5.49
N ASP A 62 -4.57 -28.75 6.61
CA ASP A 62 -4.03 -30.10 6.63
C ASP A 62 -4.98 -31.12 6.00
N GLU A 63 -4.52 -32.37 5.92
CA GLU A 63 -5.28 -33.51 5.42
C GLU A 63 -6.53 -33.88 6.22
N GLN A 64 -6.69 -33.32 7.43
CA GLN A 64 -7.89 -33.48 8.27
C GLN A 64 -8.85 -32.30 8.08
N GLY A 65 -8.52 -31.34 7.22
CA GLY A 65 -9.31 -30.13 6.96
C GLY A 65 -9.16 -29.06 8.04
N ARG A 66 -8.17 -29.18 8.94
CA ARG A 66 -7.91 -28.17 9.96
C ARG A 66 -7.13 -27.02 9.33
N ASP A 67 -7.54 -25.79 9.64
CA ASP A 67 -6.83 -24.60 9.21
C ASP A 67 -5.45 -24.56 9.90
N LEU A 68 -4.39 -24.61 9.08
CA LEU A 68 -3.01 -24.35 9.49
C LEU A 68 -2.72 -22.85 9.49
N ARG A 69 -3.54 -22.06 8.79
CA ARG A 69 -3.49 -20.61 8.72
C ARG A 69 -4.90 -20.05 8.54
N GLU A 70 -5.28 -19.08 9.38
CA GLU A 70 -6.62 -18.46 9.37
C GLU A 70 -6.66 -17.11 8.63
N GLU A 71 -5.50 -16.50 8.36
CA GLU A 71 -5.41 -15.18 7.73
C GLU A 71 -5.14 -15.27 6.23
N GLU A 72 -5.86 -14.45 5.45
CA GLU A 72 -5.68 -14.28 4.01
C GLU A 72 -4.31 -13.64 3.69
N LEU A 73 -3.55 -14.28 2.80
CA LEU A 73 -2.26 -13.77 2.33
C LEU A 73 -2.40 -13.24 0.90
N ALA A 74 -2.22 -11.93 0.73
CA ALA A 74 -2.19 -11.32 -0.60
C ALA A 74 -0.91 -11.73 -1.35
N VAL A 75 -1.06 -12.31 -2.56
CA VAL A 75 0.02 -12.85 -3.38
C VAL A 75 0.46 -11.84 -4.44
N SER A 76 -0.48 -11.17 -5.10
CA SER A 76 -0.17 -10.09 -6.04
C SER A 76 -0.16 -8.72 -5.34
N PRO A 77 0.65 -7.74 -5.82
CA PRO A 77 0.53 -6.35 -5.43
C PRO A 77 -0.93 -5.90 -5.55
N SER A 78 -1.55 -5.52 -4.44
CA SER A 78 -2.90 -4.98 -4.49
C SER A 78 -2.81 -3.56 -5.06
N PHE A 79 -2.98 -3.43 -6.38
CA PHE A 79 -3.18 -2.14 -7.04
C PHE A 79 -4.36 -1.38 -6.42
N VAL A 80 -5.33 -2.11 -5.84
CA VAL A 80 -6.44 -1.53 -5.08
C VAL A 80 -5.95 -0.88 -3.79
N LYS A 81 -5.07 -1.52 -3.01
CA LYS A 81 -4.46 -0.91 -1.81
C LYS A 81 -3.60 0.31 -2.17
N GLY A 82 -2.74 0.19 -3.18
CA GLY A 82 -1.94 1.32 -3.69
C GLY A 82 -2.81 2.47 -4.22
N GLY A 83 -3.88 2.14 -4.94
CA GLY A 83 -4.86 3.10 -5.47
C GLY A 83 -5.70 3.76 -4.38
N HIS A 84 -6.08 3.03 -3.33
CA HIS A 84 -6.74 3.59 -2.15
C HIS A 84 -5.84 4.55 -1.39
N ALA A 85 -4.58 4.19 -1.19
CA ALA A 85 -3.59 5.07 -0.59
C ALA A 85 -3.38 6.34 -1.44
N ALA A 86 -3.23 6.22 -2.76
CA ALA A 86 -3.13 7.37 -3.64
C ALA A 86 -4.38 8.27 -3.56
N ARG A 87 -5.58 7.67 -3.56
CA ARG A 87 -6.85 8.39 -3.41
C ARG A 87 -6.94 9.13 -2.08
N ASP A 88 -6.54 8.50 -0.98
CA ASP A 88 -6.64 9.10 0.36
C ASP A 88 -5.61 10.23 0.54
N PHE A 89 -4.43 10.10 -0.08
CA PHE A 89 -3.47 11.21 -0.18
C PHE A 89 -4.05 12.40 -0.96
N LEU A 90 -4.63 12.15 -2.15
CA LEU A 90 -5.26 13.20 -2.96
C LEU A 90 -6.45 13.87 -2.26
N ARG A 91 -7.11 13.18 -1.33
CA ARG A 91 -8.19 13.71 -0.47
C ARG A 91 -7.70 14.38 0.81
N GLY A 92 -6.38 14.48 1.01
CA GLY A 92 -5.78 15.05 2.22
C GLY A 92 -6.05 14.25 3.49
N ARG A 93 -6.38 12.95 3.36
CA ARG A 93 -6.68 12.06 4.50
C ARG A 93 -5.45 11.34 5.04
N GLN A 94 -4.33 11.37 4.31
CA GLN A 94 -3.06 10.82 4.76
C GLN A 94 -1.88 11.60 4.18
N SER A 95 -0.69 11.40 4.74
CA SER A 95 0.53 12.08 4.28
C SER A 95 1.10 11.41 3.00
N LEU A 96 2.04 12.10 2.35
CA LEU A 96 2.78 11.50 1.24
C LEU A 96 3.57 10.27 1.71
N ALA A 97 4.13 10.32 2.92
CA ALA A 97 4.91 9.22 3.49
C ALA A 97 4.05 7.97 3.68
N ASP A 98 2.84 8.12 4.19
CA ASP A 98 1.90 7.00 4.37
C ASP A 98 1.50 6.39 3.03
N MET A 99 1.32 7.21 2.00
CA MET A 99 1.03 6.74 0.64
C MET A 99 2.19 5.91 0.06
N VAL A 100 3.42 6.41 0.17
CA VAL A 100 4.61 5.74 -0.35
C VAL A 100 4.86 4.44 0.42
N ASN A 101 4.71 4.44 1.75
CA ASN A 101 4.81 3.22 2.55
C ASN A 101 3.73 2.21 2.17
N SER A 102 2.48 2.65 1.97
CA SER A 102 1.40 1.76 1.53
C SER A 102 1.67 1.17 0.15
N ALA A 103 2.30 1.92 -0.76
CA ALA A 103 2.72 1.40 -2.06
C ALA A 103 3.87 0.39 -1.94
N ALA A 104 4.80 0.61 -1.02
CA ALA A 104 5.88 -0.32 -0.73
C ALA A 104 5.39 -1.61 -0.04
N ASP A 105 4.46 -1.50 0.91
CA ASP A 105 3.81 -2.63 1.57
C ASP A 105 2.97 -3.45 0.58
N ALA A 106 2.35 -2.76 -0.39
CA ALA A 106 1.69 -3.40 -1.52
C ALA A 106 2.69 -3.95 -2.57
N LYS A 107 4.00 -3.89 -2.34
CA LYS A 107 5.07 -4.34 -3.27
C LYS A 107 5.00 -3.69 -4.66
N LEU A 108 4.43 -2.49 -4.77
CA LEU A 108 4.37 -1.71 -6.02
C LEU A 108 5.66 -0.93 -6.29
N ILE A 109 6.40 -0.62 -5.22
CA ILE A 109 7.72 0.02 -5.25
C ILE A 109 8.58 -0.63 -4.16
N ASP A 110 9.90 -0.46 -4.24
CA ASP A 110 10.81 -0.91 -3.18
C ASP A 110 10.59 -0.11 -1.88
N GLN A 111 10.89 -0.74 -0.73
CA GLN A 111 10.82 -0.07 0.56
C GLN A 111 11.77 1.15 0.61
N PRO A 112 11.24 2.38 0.78
CA PRO A 112 12.08 3.56 0.85
C PRO A 112 12.87 3.62 2.16
N ALA A 113 14.16 3.93 2.06
CA ALA A 113 14.94 4.31 3.23
C ALA A 113 14.61 5.75 3.64
N TRP A 114 13.88 5.94 4.73
CA TRP A 114 13.55 7.28 5.26
C TRP A 114 14.74 7.94 5.96
N ILE A 115 14.89 9.24 5.76
CA ILE A 115 15.89 10.07 6.42
C ILE A 115 15.23 11.34 6.97
N ALA A 116 15.68 11.76 8.16
CA ALA A 116 15.34 13.06 8.70
C ALA A 116 16.20 14.14 8.04
N ARG A 117 15.57 15.22 7.59
CA ARG A 117 16.24 16.44 7.13
C ARG A 117 15.63 17.66 7.81
N LYS A 118 16.29 18.80 7.68
CA LYS A 118 15.74 20.10 8.06
C LYS A 118 15.41 20.87 6.78
N GLY A 119 14.16 21.26 6.62
CA GLY A 119 13.78 22.34 5.72
C GLY A 119 13.89 23.67 6.46
N TYR A 120 13.99 24.76 5.72
CA TYR A 120 14.05 26.10 6.28
C TYR A 120 13.09 27.00 5.52
N LEU A 121 12.50 27.95 6.24
CA LEU A 121 11.69 29.01 5.68
C LEU A 121 12.23 30.33 6.20
N GLU A 122 12.62 31.21 5.29
CA GLU A 122 13.10 32.54 5.63
C GLU A 122 11.94 33.53 5.44
N THR A 123 11.62 34.26 6.49
CA THR A 123 10.61 35.31 6.46
C THR A 123 11.20 36.61 5.89
N PRO A 124 10.38 37.56 5.41
CA PRO A 124 10.88 38.81 4.83
C PRO A 124 11.71 39.69 5.78
N ASP A 125 11.55 39.52 7.09
CA ASP A 125 12.32 40.18 8.14
C ASP A 125 13.63 39.43 8.51
N GLY A 126 13.93 38.33 7.81
CA GLY A 126 15.17 37.56 7.95
C GLY A 126 15.15 36.52 9.06
N GLU A 127 14.00 36.24 9.67
CA GLU A 127 13.86 35.11 10.60
C GLU A 127 13.89 33.80 9.81
N THR A 128 14.67 32.83 10.28
CA THR A 128 14.72 31.49 9.70
C THR A 128 14.02 30.50 10.61
N ILE A 129 12.96 29.88 10.09
CA ILE A 129 12.23 28.81 10.76
C ILE A 129 12.76 27.47 10.25
N GLU A 130 13.45 26.73 11.12
CA GLU A 130 13.86 25.35 10.82
C GLU A 130 12.69 24.38 11.08
N VAL A 131 12.37 23.55 10.09
CA VAL A 131 11.30 22.57 10.18
C VAL A 131 11.88 21.18 9.94
N PRO A 132 11.75 20.24 10.90
CA PRO A 132 12.12 18.85 10.66
C PRO A 132 11.16 18.23 9.64
N ILE A 133 11.73 17.60 8.62
CA ILE A 133 10.98 16.86 7.59
C ILE A 133 11.51 15.44 7.50
N SER A 134 10.62 14.49 7.18
CA SER A 134 10.98 13.10 6.88
C SER A 134 10.78 12.87 5.39
N VAL A 135 11.83 12.43 4.69
CA VAL A 135 11.81 12.15 3.26
C VAL A 135 12.57 10.87 2.94
N ARG A 136 12.27 10.22 1.83
CA ARG A 136 13.07 9.07 1.37
C ARG A 136 14.47 9.50 0.94
N ARG A 137 15.44 8.61 1.08
CA ARG A 137 16.81 8.79 0.58
C ARG A 137 16.78 8.99 -0.93
N GLY A 138 17.46 10.03 -1.41
CA GLY A 138 17.44 10.41 -2.82
C GLY A 138 16.15 11.12 -3.26
N ALA A 139 15.36 11.65 -2.32
CA ALA A 139 14.19 12.48 -2.63
C ALA A 139 14.55 13.62 -3.59
N THR A 140 13.68 13.83 -4.56
CA THR A 140 13.73 14.93 -5.52
C THR A 140 13.43 16.27 -4.84
N GLN A 141 13.74 17.38 -5.54
CA GLN A 141 13.43 18.72 -5.06
C GLN A 141 11.94 18.90 -4.75
N ALA A 142 11.05 18.41 -5.63
CA ALA A 142 9.61 18.49 -5.45
C ALA A 142 9.12 17.73 -4.19
N GLU A 143 9.73 16.57 -3.89
CA GLU A 143 9.41 15.81 -2.67
C GLU A 143 9.87 16.53 -1.41
N LEU A 144 11.03 17.19 -1.45
CA LEU A 144 11.51 18.01 -0.34
C LEU A 144 10.58 19.20 -0.06
N GLU A 145 10.16 19.90 -1.12
CA GLU A 145 9.24 21.04 -1.04
C GLU A 145 7.87 20.62 -0.48
N LEU A 146 7.32 19.52 -1.00
CA LEU A 146 6.04 19.00 -0.54
C LEU A 146 6.09 18.56 0.94
N ALA A 147 7.17 17.89 1.35
CA ALA A 147 7.36 17.50 2.75
C ALA A 147 7.47 18.71 3.69
N LEU A 148 8.15 19.79 3.25
CA LEU A 148 8.25 21.03 4.01
C LEU A 148 6.88 21.72 4.14
N ILE A 149 6.14 21.85 3.03
CA ILE A 149 4.79 22.43 3.02
C ILE A 149 3.85 21.64 3.95
N GLN A 150 3.88 20.30 3.90
CA GLN A 150 3.07 19.46 4.78
C GLN A 150 3.45 19.65 6.26
N ALA A 151 4.74 19.68 6.58
CA ALA A 151 5.21 19.88 7.96
C ALA A 151 4.83 21.27 8.50
N LEU A 152 4.83 22.30 7.65
CA LEU A 152 4.35 23.64 7.98
C LEU A 152 2.85 23.66 8.20
N ALA A 153 2.07 23.03 7.32
CA ALA A 153 0.62 22.95 7.43
C ALA A 153 0.16 22.24 8.72
N GLN A 154 0.96 21.32 9.26
CA GLN A 154 0.69 20.68 10.56
C GLN A 154 1.03 21.57 11.76
N LYS A 155 1.91 22.55 11.59
CA LYS A 155 2.40 23.44 12.66
C LYS A 155 1.72 24.82 12.66
N CYS A 156 1.07 25.18 11.57
CA CYS A 156 0.48 26.50 11.36
C CYS A 156 -1.03 26.40 11.15
N THR A 157 -1.77 27.36 11.70
CA THR A 157 -3.17 27.59 11.33
C THR A 157 -3.20 28.70 10.29
N ILE A 158 -3.72 28.40 9.09
CA ILE A 158 -3.89 29.39 8.03
C ILE A 158 -5.24 30.07 8.27
N GLY A 159 -5.22 31.36 8.63
CA GLY A 159 -6.41 32.20 8.74
C GLY A 159 -6.51 33.16 7.56
N PHE A 160 -7.73 33.41 7.10
CA PHE A 160 -8.03 34.45 6.12
C PHE A 160 -8.89 35.51 6.81
N SER A 161 -8.41 36.73 6.90
CA SER A 161 -9.24 37.87 7.31
C SER A 161 -9.99 38.37 6.08
N GLY A 162 -11.31 38.23 6.06
CA GLY A 162 -12.15 38.89 5.07
C GLY A 162 -12.35 40.35 5.45
N GLU A 163 -12.12 41.27 4.52
CA GLU A 163 -12.90 42.53 4.51
C GLU A 163 -14.28 42.18 3.94
N GLU A 164 -15.29 42.07 4.80
CA GLU A 164 -16.66 42.20 4.30
C GLU A 164 -16.83 43.63 3.79
N ALA A 165 -16.96 43.79 2.48
CA ALA A 165 -17.43 45.03 1.89
C ALA A 165 -18.87 45.26 2.35
N VAL A 166 -19.04 46.06 3.39
CA VAL A 166 -20.35 46.61 3.77
C VAL A 166 -20.76 47.60 2.68
N HIS A 167 -21.54 47.12 1.71
CA HIS A 167 -22.28 48.00 0.81
C HIS A 167 -23.43 48.64 1.62
N GLY A 168 -23.22 49.89 2.04
CA GLY A 168 -24.27 50.79 2.50
C GLY A 168 -25.09 51.36 1.35
#